data_AF-A0A929M852-F1
#
_entry.id   AF-A0A929M852-F1
#
_cell.length_a   1.000
_cell.length_b   1.000
_cell.length_c   1.000
_cell.angle_alpha   90.00
_cell.angle_beta   90.00
_cell.angle_gamma   90.00
#
_symmetry.space_group_name_H-M   'P 1'
#
loop_
_entity.id
_entity.type
_entity.pdbx_description
1 polymer ?
#
loop_
_entity_poly.entity_id
_entity_poly.type
_entity_poly.pdbx_seq_one_letter_code
_entity_poly.pdbx_strand_id
1 'polypeptide(L)' 'MSKDVHLTYAKRRYIFFACITLFVFILPFIRINDAQLFLLSFDKSRVDLFFTKFDMQELYLLPFLFITLFLSIFFLTTL' A
#
# COMPACT_ATOMS: atom_id res chain seq x y z
N MET A 1 -27.59 -23.34 -34.38
CA MET A 1 -28.01 -23.06 -32.99
C MET A 1 -26.78 -22.59 -32.23
N SER A 2 -26.46 -21.30 -32.40
CA SER A 2 -25.29 -20.64 -31.80
C SER A 2 -25.49 -20.66 -30.29
N LYS A 3 -24.56 -21.26 -29.55
CA LYS A 3 -24.56 -21.22 -28.09
C LYS A 3 -24.10 -19.83 -27.69
N ASP A 4 -25.05 -18.90 -27.64
CA ASP A 4 -24.79 -17.54 -27.21
C ASP A 4 -24.23 -17.58 -25.80
N VAL A 5 -23.02 -17.04 -25.73
CA VAL A 5 -22.07 -17.12 -24.65
C VAL A 5 -22.62 -16.36 -23.46
N HIS A 6 -23.48 -17.00 -22.64
CA HIS A 6 -23.83 -16.54 -21.28
C HIS A 6 -22.65 -16.69 -20.29
N LEU A 7 -21.42 -16.58 -20.77
CA LEU A 7 -20.22 -16.45 -19.96
C LEU A 7 -19.94 -14.97 -19.59
N THR A 8 -20.98 -14.16 -19.56
CA THR A 8 -20.88 -12.71 -19.82
C THR A 8 -20.35 -11.90 -18.62
N TYR A 9 -20.55 -12.37 -17.38
CA TYR A 9 -20.10 -11.65 -16.18
C TYR A 9 -19.18 -12.46 -15.27
N ALA A 10 -19.52 -13.71 -14.96
CA ALA A 10 -18.75 -14.53 -14.02
C ALA A 10 -17.32 -14.79 -14.51
N LYS A 11 -17.12 -15.22 -15.77
CA LYS A 11 -15.78 -15.45 -16.33
C LYS A 11 -14.93 -14.18 -16.40
N ARG A 12 -15.55 -13.05 -16.75
CA ARG A 12 -14.88 -11.74 -16.74
C ARG A 12 -14.39 -11.36 -15.34
N ARG A 13 -15.16 -11.65 -14.29
CA ARG A 13 -14.75 -11.45 -12.90
C ARG A 13 -13.59 -12.37 -12.50
N TYR A 14 -13.61 -13.64 -12.91
CA TYR A 14 -12.50 -14.56 -12.66
C TYR A 14 -11.20 -14.13 -13.34
N ILE A 15 -11.27 -13.64 -14.59
CA ILE A 15 -10.10 -13.09 -15.29
C ILE A 15 -9.58 -11.83 -14.57
N PHE A 16 -10.47 -10.95 -14.14
CA PHE A 16 -10.08 -9.74 -13.39
C PHE A 16 -9.40 -10.08 -12.06
N PHE A 17 -9.93 -11.03 -11.29
CA PHE A 17 -9.28 -11.50 -10.07
C PHE A 17 -7.96 -12.21 -10.35
N ALA A 18 -7.87 -13.01 -11.40
CA ALA A 18 -6.60 -13.62 -11.80
C ALA A 18 -5.54 -12.55 -12.13
N CYS A 19 -5.92 -11.49 -12.85
CA CYS A 19 -5.03 -10.35 -13.11
C CYS A 19 -4.62 -9.62 -11.82
N ILE A 20 -5.56 -9.38 -10.89
CA ILE A 20 -5.24 -8.76 -9.58
C ILE A 20 -4.30 -9.65 -8.78
N THR A 21 -4.57 -10.95 -8.70
CA THR A 21 -3.72 -11.90 -7.97
C THR A 21 -2.31 -11.89 -8.55
N LEU A 22 -2.18 -11.94 -9.88
CA LEU A 22 -0.87 -11.87 -10.54
C LEU A 22 -0.18 -10.53 -10.27
N PHE A 23 -0.92 -9.42 -10.31
CA PHE A 23 -0.40 -8.10 -9.99
C PHE A 23 0.11 -8.02 -8.55
N VAL A 24 -0.69 -8.43 -7.57
CA VAL A 24 -0.30 -8.46 -6.14
C VAL A 24 0.91 -9.36 -5.90
N PHE A 25 1.03 -10.46 -6.65
CA PHE A 25 2.20 -11.33 -6.57
C PHE A 25 3.47 -10.68 -7.10
N ILE A 26 3.40 -9.89 -8.17
CA ILE A 26 4.57 -9.23 -8.78
C ILE A 26 4.97 -7.99 -7.98
N LEU A 27 3.98 -7.28 -7.44
CA LEU A 27 4.11 -6.00 -6.74
C LEU A 27 5.21 -5.94 -5.64
N PRO A 28 5.39 -6.92 -4.74
CA PRO A 28 6.44 -6.87 -3.71
C PRO A 28 7.87 -7.08 -4.26
N PHE A 29 8.02 -7.65 -5.46
CA PHE A 29 9.33 -7.90 -6.08
C PHE A 29 9.86 -6.71 -6.87
N ILE A 30 9.03 -5.70 -7.14
CA ILE A 30 9.45 -4.47 -7.79
C ILE A 30 10.33 -3.70 -6.80
N ARG A 31 11.56 -3.40 -7.24
CA ARG A 31 12.51 -2.58 -6.49
C ARG A 31 12.82 -1.33 -7.29
N ILE A 32 12.73 -0.17 -6.66
CA ILE A 32 13.08 1.12 -7.25
C ILE A 32 14.13 1.74 -6.34
N ASN A 33 15.36 1.92 -6.84
CA ASN A 33 16.44 2.60 -6.10
C ASN A 33 16.74 1.98 -4.71
N ASP A 34 16.87 0.64 -4.65
CA ASP A 34 16.98 -0.18 -3.42
C ASP A 34 15.78 -0.16 -2.47
N ALA A 35 14.75 0.64 -2.73
CA ALA A 35 13.52 0.63 -1.96
C ALA A 35 12.52 -0.38 -2.56
N GLN A 36 11.93 -1.21 -1.72
CA GLN A 36 10.80 -2.05 -2.10
C GLN A 36 9.49 -1.40 -1.67
N LEU A 37 8.36 -1.92 -2.15
CA LEU A 37 7.04 -1.40 -1.78
C LEU A 37 6.77 -1.56 -0.27
N PHE A 38 7.25 -2.65 0.31
CA PHE A 38 7.27 -2.89 1.75
C PHE A 38 8.50 -3.73 2.10
N LEU A 39 9.53 -3.13 2.70
CA LEU A 39 10.70 -3.84 3.20
C LEU A 39 11.11 -3.33 4.57
N LEU A 40 11.12 -4.22 5.55
CA LEU A 40 11.66 -3.96 6.88
C LEU A 40 13.13 -4.38 6.92
N SER A 41 14.04 -3.40 6.83
CA SER A 41 15.48 -3.64 6.87
C SER A 41 16.01 -3.43 8.28
N PHE A 42 16.23 -4.51 9.03
CA PHE A 42 16.81 -4.44 10.39
C PHE A 42 18.28 -4.04 10.39
N ASP A 43 19.07 -4.57 9.44
CA ASP A 43 20.50 -4.26 9.28
C ASP A 43 20.75 -2.76 9.16
N LYS A 44 19.88 -2.08 8.43
CA LYS A 44 19.99 -0.65 8.14
C LYS A 44 18.95 0.18 8.90
N SER A 45 18.30 -0.41 9.92
CA SER A 45 17.28 0.19 10.78
C SER A 45 16.33 1.15 10.02
N ARG A 46 15.74 0.66 8.92
CA ARG A 46 14.83 1.45 8.09
C ARG A 46 13.65 0.62 7.60
N VAL A 47 12.56 1.30 7.31
CA VAL A 47 11.35 0.75 6.69
C VAL A 47 11.18 1.41 5.33
N ASP A 48 11.21 0.61 4.27
CA ASP A 48 10.86 1.09 2.94
C ASP A 48 9.35 0.95 2.78
N LEU A 49 8.63 2.06 2.65
CA LEU A 49 7.18 2.13 2.42
C LEU A 49 6.91 2.85 1.10
N PHE A 50 6.14 2.24 0.19
CA PHE A 50 5.79 2.85 -1.10
C PHE A 50 7.02 3.35 -1.90
N PHE A 51 8.13 2.60 -1.86
CA PHE A 51 9.41 2.99 -2.48
C PHE A 51 10.11 4.21 -1.85
N THR A 52 9.62 4.71 -0.73
CA THR A 52 10.28 5.73 0.10
C THR A 52 10.94 5.07 1.31
N LYS A 53 12.18 5.46 1.61
CA LYS A 53 12.96 4.94 2.73
C LYS A 53 12.67 5.79 3.97
N PHE A 54 12.08 5.20 5.00
CA PHE A 54 11.87 5.85 6.30
C PHE A 54 12.85 5.28 7.31
N ASP A 55 13.59 6.13 8.00
CA ASP A 55 14.38 5.69 9.15
C ASP A 55 13.45 5.33 10.32
N MET A 56 13.88 4.42 11.19
CA MET A 56 13.15 4.14 12.42
C MET A 56 12.96 5.39 13.28
N GLN A 57 13.92 6.32 13.29
CA GLN A 57 13.81 7.59 14.02
C GLN A 57 12.61 8.43 13.54
N GLU A 58 12.42 8.54 12.22
CA GLU A 58 11.28 9.26 11.64
C GLU A 58 9.97 8.54 11.94
N LEU A 59 9.98 7.20 11.89
CA LEU A 59 8.81 6.38 12.20
C LEU A 59 8.36 6.56 13.67
N TYR A 60 9.31 6.69 14.60
CA TYR A 60 9.01 6.97 16.02
C TYR A 60 8.41 8.37 16.24
N LEU A 61 8.61 9.31 15.32
CA LEU A 61 8.03 10.66 15.40
C LEU A 61 6.59 10.73 14.87
N LEU A 62 6.17 9.80 13.99
CA LEU A 62 4.83 9.79 13.40
C LEU A 62 3.69 9.80 14.43
N PRO A 63 3.69 9.00 15.51
CA PRO A 63 2.61 9.02 16.50
C PRO A 63 2.41 10.40 17.13
N PHE A 64 3.51 11.11 17.43
CA PHE A 64 3.45 12.46 17.98
C PHE A 64 2.90 13.45 16.96
N LEU A 65 3.35 13.36 15.71
CA LEU A 65 2.85 14.20 14.62
C LEU A 65 1.33 14.02 14.43
N PHE A 66 0.83 12.79 14.46
CA PHE A 66 -0.60 12.50 14.37
C PHE A 66 -1.39 13.08 15.55
N ILE A 67 -0.90 12.92 16.79
CA ILE A 67 -1.58 13.44 17.98
C ILE A 67 -1.61 14.97 17.96
N THR A 68 -0.48 15.62 17.66
CA THR A 68 -0.42 17.08 17.60
C THR A 68 -1.31 17.63 16.48
N LEU A 69 -1.27 17.03 15.29
CA LEU A 69 -2.14 17.42 14.17
C LEU A 69 -3.62 17.30 14.55
N PHE A 70 -4.00 16.17 15.13
CA PHE A 70 -5.37 15.94 15.60
C PHE A 70 -5.80 16.99 16.63
N LEU A 71 -4.96 17.24 17.63
CA LEU A 71 -5.24 18.18 18.71
C LEU A 71 -5.34 19.62 18.19
N SER A 72 -4.46 20.03 17.27
CA SER A 72 -4.49 21.34 16.63
C SER A 72 -5.78 21.56 15.83
N ILE A 73 -6.19 20.58 15.02
CA ILE A 73 -7.44 20.67 14.24
C ILE A 73 -8.65 20.70 15.17
N PHE A 74 -8.65 19.86 16.22
CA PHE A 74 -9.70 19.85 17.23
C PHE A 74 -9.87 21.24 17.85
N PHE A 75 -8.80 21.83 18.40
CA PHE A 75 -8.88 23.16 19.01
C PHE A 75 -9.32 24.25 18.03
N LEU A 76 -8.84 24.24 16.77
CA LEU A 76 -9.21 25.23 15.76
C LEU A 76 -10.71 25.16 15.39
N THR A 77 -11.30 23.96 15.47
CA THR A 77 -12.70 23.74 15.05
C THR A 77 -13.69 23.81 16.21
N THR A 78 -13.24 23.62 17.46
CA THR A 78 -14.12 23.64 18.64
C THR A 78 -14.17 24.97 19.39
N LEU A 79 -13.14 25.81 19.23
CA LEU A 79 -12.98 27.08 19.97
C LEU A 79 -13.53 28.25 19.15
#